data_AF-A0A1G5CNE0-F1
#
_entry.id   AF-A0A1G5CNE0-F1
#
_cell.length_a   1.000
_cell.length_b   1.000
_cell.length_c   1.000
_cell.angle_alpha   90.00
_cell.angle_beta   90.00
_cell.angle_gamma   90.00
#
_symmetry.space_group_name_H-M   'P 1'
#
loop_
_entity.id
_entity.type
_entity.pdbx_description
1 polymer ?
#
loop_
_entity_poly.entity_id
_entity_poly.type
_entity_poly.pdbx_seq_one_letter_code
_entity_poly.pdbx_strand_id
1 'polypeptide(L)' 'MTLVRYFAAAAEAAGTESEEREEATLAELRTAILDEHPQLWFVLPDCAVLVDGVRTDGDAPVADARMIDVLPPFAGG' A
#
# COMPACT_ATOMS: atom_id res chain seq x y z
N MET A 1 3.60 13.22 5.75
CA MET A 1 4.47 12.47 4.84
C MET A 1 4.73 11.09 5.43
N THR A 2 4.14 10.10 4.80
CA THR A 2 4.14 8.68 5.13
C THR A 2 4.84 7.95 3.98
N LEU A 3 5.80 7.07 4.26
CA LEU A 3 6.47 6.30 3.22
C LEU A 3 5.68 5.03 2.92
N VAL A 4 5.20 4.87 1.69
CA VAL A 4 4.58 3.63 1.23
C VAL A 4 5.62 2.79 0.53
N ARG A 5 5.74 1.51 0.90
CA ARG A 5 6.62 0.54 0.26
C ARG A 5 5.83 -0.60 -0.34
N TYR A 6 6.11 -0.92 -1.59
CA TYR A 6 5.50 -2.01 -2.32
C TYR A 6 6.47 -3.16 -2.46
N PHE A 7 5.95 -4.38 -2.39
CA PHE A 7 6.77 -5.58 -2.48
C PHE A 7 6.30 -6.47 -3.63
N ALA A 8 7.24 -7.18 -4.26
CA ALA A 8 6.98 -8.18 -5.30
C ALA A 8 5.98 -7.68 -6.38
N ALA A 9 4.88 -8.40 -6.60
CA ALA A 9 3.87 -8.05 -7.60
C ALA A 9 3.25 -6.67 -7.38
N ALA A 10 3.20 -6.15 -6.15
CA ALA A 10 2.75 -4.78 -5.90
C ALA A 10 3.78 -3.75 -6.40
N ALA A 11 5.08 -4.01 -6.22
CA ALA A 11 6.12 -3.11 -6.72
C ALA A 11 6.16 -3.10 -8.25
N GLU A 12 5.97 -4.26 -8.89
CA GLU A 12 5.87 -4.37 -10.35
C GLU A 12 4.63 -3.63 -10.88
N ALA A 13 3.49 -3.76 -10.20
CA ALA A 13 2.26 -3.07 -10.59
C ALA A 13 2.32 -1.55 -10.34
N ALA A 14 2.96 -1.11 -9.24
CA ALA A 14 3.21 0.30 -8.96
C ALA A 14 4.26 0.90 -9.92
N GLY A 15 5.19 0.08 -10.43
CA GLY A 15 6.35 0.54 -11.19
C GLY A 15 7.41 1.24 -10.32
N THR A 16 7.26 1.18 -9.00
CA THR A 16 8.20 1.70 -8.00
C THR A 16 8.20 0.80 -6.77
N GLU A 17 9.32 0.77 -6.05
CA GLU A 17 9.42 0.05 -4.77
C GLU A 17 8.90 0.89 -3.59
N SER A 18 8.84 2.22 -3.73
CA SER A 18 8.33 3.11 -2.70
C SER A 18 7.96 4.50 -3.22
N GLU A 19 7.08 5.19 -2.49
CA GLU A 19 6.69 6.58 -2.75
C GLU A 19 6.29 7.29 -1.44
N GLU A 20 6.41 8.63 -1.42
CA GLU A 20 5.98 9.46 -0.29
C GLU A 20 4.52 9.91 -0.48
N ARG A 21 3.76 9.84 0.61
CA ARG A 21 2.30 10.03 0.63
C ARG A 21 1.85 10.94 1.75
N GLU A 22 0.68 11.56 1.60
CA GLU A 22 0.18 12.61 2.51
C GLU A 22 -1.29 12.46 2.91
N GLU A 23 -1.95 11.40 2.44
CA GLU A 23 -3.34 11.08 2.73
C GLU A 23 -3.55 10.80 4.22
N ALA A 24 -4.73 11.14 4.72
CA ALA A 24 -5.02 11.02 6.15
C ALA A 24 -5.51 9.62 6.53
N THR A 25 -6.04 8.87 5.57
CA THR A 25 -6.65 7.54 5.77
C THR A 25 -6.18 6.51 4.74
N LEU A 26 -6.26 5.22 5.09
CA LEU A 26 -6.00 4.13 4.15
C LEU A 26 -6.97 4.12 2.96
N ALA A 27 -8.23 4.52 3.16
CA ALA A 27 -9.19 4.62 2.07
C ALA A 27 -8.78 5.68 1.05
N GLU A 28 -8.45 6.89 1.50
CA GLU A 28 -7.95 7.97 0.64
C GLU A 28 -6.67 7.56 -0.08
N LEU A 29 -5.73 6.97 0.66
CA LEU A 29 -4.48 6.47 0.12
C LEU A 29 -4.70 5.44 -1.00
N ARG A 30 -5.58 4.46 -0.77
CA ARG A 30 -5.91 3.43 -1.77
C ARG A 30 -6.52 4.05 -3.02
N THR A 31 -7.43 5.01 -2.87
CA THR A 31 -8.03 5.70 -4.01
C THR A 31 -6.98 6.46 -4.81
N ALA A 32 -6.10 7.21 -4.14
CA ALA A 32 -5.06 7.99 -4.81
C ALA A 32 -4.05 7.08 -5.54
N ILE A 33 -3.55 6.05 -4.87
CA ILE A 33 -2.63 5.07 -5.47
C ILE A 33 -3.26 4.38 -6.68
N LEU A 34 -4.55 4.01 -6.63
CA LEU A 34 -5.22 3.35 -7.75
C LEU A 34 -5.46 4.28 -8.95
N ASP A 35 -5.63 5.58 -8.72
CA ASP A 35 -5.75 6.57 -9.79
C ASP A 35 -4.42 6.75 -10.53
N GLU A 36 -3.32 6.80 -9.77
CA GLU A 36 -1.96 6.97 -10.30
C GLU A 36 -1.35 5.68 -10.87
N HIS A 37 -1.67 4.53 -10.27
CA HIS A 37 -1.17 3.20 -10.62
C HIS A 37 -2.30 2.20 -10.83
N PRO A 38 -3.09 2.31 -11.93
CA PRO A 38 -4.26 1.47 -12.15
C PRO A 38 -3.99 -0.05 -12.16
N GLN A 39 -2.76 -0.46 -12.49
CA GLN A 39 -2.35 -1.87 -12.50
C GLN A 39 -2.42 -2.51 -11.10
N LEU A 40 -2.31 -1.72 -10.03
CA LEU A 40 -2.45 -2.19 -8.65
C LEU A 40 -3.86 -2.71 -8.34
N TRP A 41 -4.87 -2.37 -9.14
CA TRP A 41 -6.24 -2.87 -8.98
C TRP A 41 -6.33 -4.39 -8.90
N PHE A 42 -5.47 -5.11 -9.65
CA PHE A 42 -5.46 -6.57 -9.68
C PHE A 42 -4.73 -7.22 -8.50
N VAL A 43 -3.93 -6.46 -7.74
CA VAL A 43 -3.02 -7.00 -6.72
C VAL A 43 -3.40 -6.52 -5.32
N LEU A 44 -3.78 -5.25 -5.17
CA LEU A 44 -4.13 -4.64 -3.87
C LEU A 44 -5.21 -5.38 -3.07
N PRO A 45 -6.28 -5.95 -3.67
CA PRO A 45 -7.31 -6.66 -2.92
C PRO A 45 -6.78 -7.86 -2.13
N ASP A 46 -5.72 -8.50 -2.62
CA ASP A 46 -5.09 -9.67 -1.98
C ASP A 46 -3.90 -9.28 -1.09
N CYS A 47 -3.44 -8.02 -1.15
CA CYS A 47 -2.33 -7.53 -0.34
C CYS A 47 -2.68 -7.41 1.14
N ALA A 48 -1.74 -7.81 2.00
CA ALA A 48 -1.69 -7.38 3.37
C ALA A 48 -1.13 -5.96 3.45
N VAL A 49 -1.78 -5.09 4.24
CA VAL A 49 -1.29 -3.74 4.52
C VAL A 49 -0.81 -3.69 5.97
N LEU A 50 0.41 -3.23 6.17
CA LEU A 50 0.97 -3.00 7.51
C LEU A 50 1.18 -1.49 7.69
N VAL A 51 0.65 -0.94 8.77
CA VAL A 51 0.88 0.45 9.18
C VAL A 51 1.86 0.42 10.35
N ASP A 52 3.04 1.01 10.16
CA ASP A 52 4.14 0.97 11.12
C ASP A 52 4.46 -0.46 11.64
N GLY A 53 4.41 -1.44 10.73
CA GLY A 53 4.69 -2.85 11.02
C GLY A 53 3.50 -3.62 11.61
N VAL A 54 2.35 -2.98 11.84
CA VAL A 54 1.14 -3.62 12.37
C VAL A 54 0.17 -3.90 11.23
N ARG A 55 -0.20 -5.17 11.05
CA ARG A 55 -1.20 -5.55 10.05
C ARG A 55 -2.51 -4.82 10.34
N THR A 56 -3.02 -4.13 9.32
CA THR A 56 -4.24 -3.34 9.39
C THR A 56 -5.19 -3.81 8.29
N ASP A 57 -6.37 -4.26 8.71
CA ASP A 57 -7.43 -4.66 7.80
C ASP A 57 -8.49 -3.54 7.77
N GLY A 58 -8.94 -3.17 6.57
CA GLY A 58 -9.94 -2.11 6.39
C GLY A 58 -9.37 -0.69 6.32
N ASP A 59 -10.20 0.29 6.65
CA ASP A 59 -9.84 1.71 6.68
C ASP A 59 -9.31 2.11 8.06
N ALA A 60 -8.26 2.92 8.09
CA ALA A 60 -7.59 3.38 9.30
C ALA A 60 -6.92 4.73 9.06
N PRO A 61 -6.77 5.57 10.11
CA PRO A 61 -6.00 6.81 10.00
C PRO A 61 -4.51 6.50 9.81
N VAL A 62 -3.87 7.21 8.88
CA VAL A 62 -2.44 7.07 8.54
C VAL A 62 -1.68 8.39 8.49
N ALA A 63 -2.32 9.50 8.84
CA ALA A 63 -1.69 10.82 8.90
C ALA A 63 -0.44 10.86 9.80
N ASP A 64 -0.46 10.11 10.89
CA ASP A 64 0.64 10.00 11.86
C ASP A 64 1.56 8.78 11.60
N ALA A 65 1.21 7.93 10.62
CA ALA A 65 2.01 6.77 10.29
C ALA A 65 3.32 7.21 9.65
N ARG A 66 4.42 6.51 9.96
CA ARG A 66 5.70 6.75 9.29
C ARG A 66 5.83 5.91 8.04
N MET A 67 5.32 4.70 8.08
CA MET A 67 5.54 3.71 7.05
C MET A 67 4.31 2.85 6.83
N ILE A 68 4.03 2.55 5.57
CA ILE A 68 3.02 1.59 5.15
C ILE A 68 3.65 0.57 4.22
N ASP A 69 3.54 -0.71 4.56
CA ASP A 69 4.00 -1.80 3.70
C ASP A 69 2.81 -2.48 3.02
N VAL A 70 2.90 -2.60 1.70
CA VAL A 70 1.94 -3.32 0.86
C VAL A 70 2.57 -4.63 0.43
N LEU A 71 2.12 -5.72 1.06
CA LEU A 71 2.67 -7.06 0.91
C LEU A 71 1.66 -7.95 0.16
N PRO A 72 1.88 -8.25 -1.13
CA PRO A 72 1.11 -9.30 -1.82
C PRO A 72 1.19 -10.63 -1.06
N PRO A 73 0.20 -11.52 -1.25
CA PRO A 73 0.31 -12.86 -0.70
C PRO A 73 1.59 -13.50 -1.25
N PHE A 74 2.39 -14.09 -0.37
CA PHE A 74 3.57 -14.82 -0.80
C PHE A 74 3.14 -15.92 -1.78
N ALA A 75 3.60 -15.85 -3.03
CA ALA A 75 3.54 -16.97 -3.98
C ALA A 75 4.63 -18.01 -3.65
N GLY A 76 4.84 -18.29 -2.35
CA GLY A 76 5.78 -19.28 -1.88
C GLY A 76 5.22 -20.67 -2.10
N GLY A 77 5.62 -21.31 -3.20
CA GLY A 77 5.64 -22.76 -3.32
C GLY A 77 6.82 -23.36 -2.56
#